data_AF-A0A1D9BCX8-F1
#
_entry.id   AF-A0A1D9BCX8-F1
#
_cell.length_a   1.000
_cell.length_b   1.000
_cell.length_c   1.000
_cell.angle_alpha   90.00
_cell.angle_beta   90.00
_cell.angle_gamma   90.00
#
_symmetry.space_group_name_H-M   'P 1'
#
loop_
_entity.id
_entity.type
_entity.pdbx_description
1 polymer ?
#
loop_
_entity_poly.entity_id
_entity_poly.type
_entity_poly.pdbx_seq_one_letter_code
_entity_poly.pdbx_strand_id
1 'polypeptide(L)'
;MTDWTIWQSLDDWRSRRRELEPLFAQAGIAPELESQANRILVDLKRQPPTPPLASGDKQRDEEERARYNAAFVRHYDESLFKAEALLRLPWVAEAAPIGDAVAAEVTRLRAALFANPGATPSFADLEALLGHYLRLDHSQLTIAPELLAERRRQLAEIAGWPLLVQHAATHPLSDELPPLGSDAFQALYQQQLELYLATPWLHSKVVSQWYATLALDAALVCKKREASDDAFIASTFTRRWPSLSAWLPRLEMADQLWYLALILAAIVALFSERWLIALVLIVWLNLSVGAHRRQRKRIDARREELVARAQTLKKVRDRFAAGLTSPDKLAVQLRQLDPGDETFSALFHALLRLQQRNR
;
A
#
# COMPACT_ATOMS: atom_id res chain seq x y z
N MET A 1 11.71 -16.46 6.46
CA MET A 1 11.22 -16.85 5.11
C MET A 1 10.29 -15.79 4.52
N THR A 2 9.55 -15.05 5.34
CA THR A 2 8.66 -13.94 4.98
C THR A 2 9.37 -12.74 4.33
N ASP A 3 10.56 -12.35 4.77
CA ASP A 3 11.28 -11.20 4.18
C ASP A 3 11.54 -11.37 2.68
N TRP A 4 11.89 -12.58 2.25
CA TRP A 4 12.15 -12.89 0.84
C TRP A 4 10.88 -12.77 -0.02
N THR A 5 9.72 -13.19 0.50
CA THR A 5 8.45 -13.05 -0.21
C THR A 5 7.98 -11.60 -0.31
N ILE A 6 8.28 -10.75 0.69
CA ILE A 6 7.95 -9.31 0.63
C ILE A 6 8.74 -8.63 -0.47
N TRP A 7 10.04 -8.87 -0.54
CA TRP A 7 10.90 -8.27 -1.57
C TRP A 7 10.49 -8.70 -2.97
N GLN A 8 10.11 -9.97 -3.16
CA GLN A 8 9.56 -10.44 -4.43
C GLN A 8 8.25 -9.73 -4.77
N SER A 9 7.31 -9.63 -3.83
CA SER A 9 6.05 -8.91 -4.07
C SER A 9 6.27 -7.43 -4.36
N LEU A 10 7.18 -6.78 -3.64
CA LEU A 10 7.56 -5.39 -3.87
C LEU A 10 8.20 -5.19 -5.26
N ASP A 11 9.10 -6.09 -5.68
CA ASP A 11 9.73 -6.02 -7.01
C ASP A 11 8.74 -6.32 -8.15
N ASP A 12 7.82 -7.27 -7.94
CA ASP A 12 6.70 -7.53 -8.85
C ASP A 12 5.83 -6.28 -9.03
N TRP A 13 5.51 -5.59 -7.93
CA TRP A 13 4.77 -4.34 -7.98
C TRP A 13 5.57 -3.21 -8.64
N ARG A 14 6.88 -3.12 -8.38
CA ARG A 14 7.78 -2.18 -9.06
C ARG A 14 7.76 -2.37 -10.57
N SER A 15 7.86 -3.62 -11.04
CA SER A 15 7.84 -3.93 -12.48
C SER A 15 6.52 -3.53 -13.16
N ARG A 16 5.40 -3.60 -12.43
CA ARG A 16 4.06 -3.26 -12.93
C ARG A 16 3.72 -1.77 -12.78
N ARG A 17 4.33 -1.08 -11.81
CA ARG A 17 4.06 0.33 -11.49
C ARG A 17 5.36 1.10 -11.32
N ARG A 18 5.76 1.82 -12.38
CA ARG A 18 6.91 2.74 -12.38
C ARG A 18 6.84 3.83 -11.30
N GLU A 19 5.64 4.12 -10.78
CA GLU A 19 5.45 5.05 -9.64
C GLU A 19 6.25 4.66 -8.37
N LEU A 20 6.69 3.39 -8.25
CA LEU A 20 7.52 2.92 -7.13
C LEU A 20 9.03 3.07 -7.39
N GLU A 21 9.47 3.29 -8.63
CA GLU A 21 10.91 3.41 -8.97
C GLU A 21 11.66 4.44 -8.10
N PRO A 22 11.11 5.64 -7.81
CA PRO A 22 11.80 6.61 -6.96
C PRO A 22 12.02 6.13 -5.52
N LEU A 23 11.11 5.31 -4.98
CA LEU A 23 11.23 4.78 -3.62
C LEU A 23 12.36 3.74 -3.53
N PHE A 24 12.43 2.84 -4.51
CA PHE A 24 13.50 1.85 -4.59
C PHE A 24 14.85 2.51 -4.84
N ALA A 25 14.88 3.54 -5.68
CA ALA A 25 16.07 4.34 -5.92
C ALA A 25 16.62 4.98 -4.64
N GLN A 26 15.76 5.55 -3.79
CA GLN A 26 16.18 6.12 -2.51
C GLN A 26 16.72 5.07 -1.52
N ALA A 27 16.26 3.81 -1.63
CA ALA A 27 16.79 2.65 -0.92
C ALA A 27 18.06 2.04 -1.57
N GLY A 28 18.58 2.68 -2.63
CA GLY A 28 19.76 2.21 -3.36
C GLY A 28 19.53 0.93 -4.14
N ILE A 29 18.34 0.78 -4.74
CA ILE A 29 17.96 -0.36 -5.59
C ILE A 29 17.49 0.19 -6.94
N ALA A 30 18.32 0.10 -7.98
CA ALA A 30 17.94 0.47 -9.34
C ALA A 30 18.69 -0.37 -10.39
N PRO A 31 18.19 -1.57 -10.74
CA PRO A 31 18.79 -2.40 -11.78
C PRO A 31 18.81 -1.71 -13.16
N GLU A 32 17.89 -0.77 -13.38
CA GLU A 32 17.82 0.01 -14.61
C GLU A 32 18.98 0.99 -14.76
N LEU A 33 19.46 1.59 -13.67
CA LEU A 33 20.63 2.47 -13.68
C LEU A 33 21.89 1.70 -14.05
N GLU A 34 22.07 0.51 -13.49
CA GLU A 34 23.20 -0.36 -13.81
C GLU A 34 23.19 -0.77 -15.29
N SER A 35 22.02 -1.16 -15.81
CA SER A 35 21.85 -1.49 -17.23
C SER A 35 22.16 -0.31 -18.15
N GLN A 36 21.71 0.90 -17.81
CA GLN A 36 21.98 2.11 -18.59
C GLN A 36 23.45 2.50 -18.55
N ALA A 37 24.08 2.46 -17.38
CA ALA A 37 25.51 2.74 -17.24
C ALA A 37 26.34 1.73 -18.06
N ASN A 38 26.04 0.43 -17.98
CA ASN A 38 26.71 -0.58 -18.78
C ASN A 38 26.57 -0.32 -20.29
N ARG A 39 25.39 0.12 -20.75
CA ARG A 39 25.19 0.51 -22.16
C ARG A 39 26.04 1.72 -22.54
N ILE A 40 26.11 2.73 -21.68
CA ILE A 40 26.96 3.92 -21.90
C ILE A 40 28.43 3.49 -22.03
N LEU A 41 28.92 2.65 -21.12
CA LEU A 41 30.30 2.16 -21.13
C LEU A 41 30.61 1.35 -22.40
N VAL A 42 29.66 0.52 -22.85
CA VAL A 42 29.80 -0.22 -24.11
C VAL A 42 29.83 0.75 -25.29
N ASP A 43 28.94 1.74 -25.34
CA ASP A 43 28.88 2.72 -26.42
C ASP A 43 30.16 3.56 -26.49
N LEU A 44 30.74 3.96 -25.35
CA LEU A 44 32.02 4.68 -25.28
C LEU A 44 33.23 3.85 -25.77
N LYS A 45 33.15 2.52 -25.66
CA LYS A 45 34.19 1.60 -26.13
C LYS A 45 34.02 1.22 -27.61
N ARG A 46 32.96 1.67 -28.29
CA ARG A 46 32.77 1.39 -29.72
C ARG A 46 33.82 2.13 -30.55
N GLN A 47 34.19 1.49 -31.66
CA GLN A 47 35.09 2.13 -32.61
C GLN A 47 34.42 3.36 -33.22
N PRO A 48 35.14 4.49 -33.31
CA PRO A 48 34.64 5.67 -33.97
C PRO A 48 34.49 5.39 -35.49
N PRO A 49 33.83 6.30 -36.24
CA PRO A 49 33.82 6.23 -37.69
C PRO A 49 35.23 6.07 -38.26
N THR A 50 35.36 5.38 -39.39
CA THR A 50 36.64 5.22 -40.08
C THR A 50 37.08 6.55 -40.69
N PRO A 51 38.34 6.98 -40.52
CA PRO A 51 38.84 8.18 -41.18
C PRO A 51 38.81 8.04 -42.71
N PRO A 52 38.50 9.11 -43.46
CA PRO A 52 38.47 9.07 -44.92
C PRO A 52 39.87 8.82 -45.48
N LEU A 53 39.93 8.07 -46.58
CA LEU A 53 41.16 7.86 -47.34
C LEU A 53 41.48 9.13 -48.15
N ALA A 54 42.76 9.52 -48.20
CA ALA A 54 43.19 10.66 -48.99
C ALA A 54 43.02 10.38 -50.49
N SER A 55 42.26 11.23 -51.17
CA SER A 55 42.00 11.13 -52.61
C SER A 55 43.07 11.85 -53.45
N GLY A 56 43.89 12.70 -52.80
CA GLY A 56 44.93 13.50 -53.44
C GLY A 56 44.44 14.86 -53.93
N ASP A 57 43.14 15.14 -53.81
CA ASP A 57 42.53 16.45 -54.06
C ASP A 57 42.42 17.22 -52.72
N LYS A 58 43.20 18.28 -52.57
CA LYS A 58 43.33 19.03 -51.31
C LYS A 58 42.00 19.59 -50.81
N GLN A 59 41.16 20.15 -51.69
CA GLN A 59 39.89 20.75 -51.27
C GLN A 59 38.91 19.67 -50.80
N ARG A 60 38.82 18.57 -51.56
CA ARG A 60 37.94 17.46 -51.23
C ARG A 60 38.38 16.75 -49.95
N ASP A 61 39.67 16.56 -49.77
CA ASP A 61 40.24 15.91 -48.57
C ASP A 61 40.02 16.78 -47.31
N GLU A 62 40.05 18.11 -47.42
CA GLU A 62 39.72 19.04 -46.32
C GLU A 62 38.24 18.98 -45.93
N GLU A 63 37.32 18.97 -46.90
CA GLU A 63 35.87 18.86 -46.66
C GLU A 63 35.50 17.51 -46.01
N GLU A 64 36.02 16.40 -46.54
CA GLU A 64 35.77 15.06 -45.99
C GLU A 64 36.35 14.91 -44.58
N ARG A 65 37.51 15.53 -44.31
CA ARG A 65 38.10 15.55 -42.97
C ARG A 65 37.27 16.39 -41.99
N ALA A 66 36.70 17.50 -42.43
CA ALA A 66 35.77 18.30 -41.60
C ALA A 66 34.48 17.52 -41.29
N ARG A 67 33.91 16.83 -42.27
CA ARG A 67 32.73 15.93 -42.08
C ARG A 67 33.05 14.79 -41.12
N TYR A 68 34.22 14.18 -41.28
CA TYR A 68 34.72 13.15 -40.38
C TYR A 68 34.83 13.66 -38.93
N ASN A 69 35.49 14.80 -38.72
CA ASN A 69 35.66 15.39 -37.40
C ASN A 69 34.30 15.67 -36.72
N ALA A 70 33.33 16.19 -37.46
CA ALA A 70 31.97 16.41 -36.95
C ALA A 70 31.26 15.10 -36.57
N ALA A 71 31.37 14.07 -37.42
CA ALA A 71 30.79 12.75 -37.14
C ALA A 71 31.46 12.05 -35.95
N PHE A 72 32.79 12.18 -35.82
CA PHE A 72 33.58 11.65 -34.72
C PHE A 72 33.14 12.26 -33.38
N VAL A 73 33.03 13.59 -33.30
CA VAL A 73 32.59 14.25 -32.07
C VAL A 73 31.15 13.86 -31.73
N ARG A 74 30.24 13.84 -32.72
CA ARG A 74 28.85 13.44 -32.54
C ARG A 74 28.70 12.01 -32.00
N HIS A 75 29.54 11.09 -32.46
CA HIS A 75 29.52 9.70 -32.02
C HIS A 75 29.70 9.56 -30.49
N TYR A 76 30.70 10.27 -29.94
CA TYR A 76 30.97 10.24 -28.50
C TYR A 76 30.05 11.15 -27.69
N ASP A 77 29.64 12.30 -28.25
CA ASP A 77 28.74 13.24 -27.57
C ASP A 77 27.37 12.62 -27.27
N GLU A 78 26.87 11.71 -28.12
CA GLU A 78 25.64 10.95 -27.83
C GLU A 78 25.77 10.11 -26.54
N SER A 79 26.93 9.47 -26.34
CA SER A 79 27.19 8.64 -25.15
C SER A 79 27.39 9.50 -23.90
N LEU A 80 28.06 10.64 -24.04
CA LEU A 80 28.22 11.63 -22.96
C LEU A 80 26.87 12.25 -22.56
N PHE A 81 26.00 12.54 -23.53
CA PHE A 81 24.64 13.00 -23.27
C PHE A 81 23.82 11.93 -22.53
N LYS A 82 23.97 10.65 -22.86
CA LYS A 82 23.34 9.55 -22.11
C LYS A 82 23.84 9.49 -20.66
N ALA A 83 25.13 9.76 -20.41
CA ALA A 83 25.67 9.86 -19.05
C ALA A 83 25.05 11.03 -18.26
N GLU A 84 24.89 12.21 -18.88
CA GLU A 84 24.18 13.34 -18.27
C GLU A 84 22.69 13.02 -18.01
N ALA A 85 22.04 12.30 -18.93
CA ALA A 85 20.66 11.87 -18.76
C ALA A 85 20.49 10.88 -17.60
N LEU A 86 21.48 10.00 -17.37
CA LEU A 86 21.50 9.07 -16.25
C LEU A 86 21.50 9.79 -14.90
N LEU A 87 22.23 10.91 -14.78
CA LEU A 87 22.26 11.71 -13.54
C LEU A 87 20.93 12.41 -13.22
N ARG A 88 20.00 12.52 -14.18
CA ARG A 88 18.67 13.11 -13.98
C ARG A 88 17.63 12.12 -13.46
N LEU A 89 17.96 10.83 -13.48
CA LEU A 89 17.07 9.79 -12.98
C LEU A 89 16.99 9.85 -11.45
N PRO A 90 15.84 9.46 -10.85
CA PRO A 90 15.72 9.41 -9.41
C PRO A 90 16.78 8.45 -8.85
N TRP A 91 17.63 8.98 -7.97
CA TRP A 91 18.66 8.22 -7.26
C TRP A 91 18.82 8.71 -5.83
N VAL A 92 19.70 8.05 -5.09
CA VAL A 92 20.03 8.39 -3.70
C VAL A 92 20.57 9.83 -3.65
N ALA A 93 19.99 10.69 -2.81
CA ALA A 93 20.39 12.10 -2.71
C ALA A 93 21.86 12.26 -2.28
N GLU A 94 22.34 11.33 -1.47
CA GLU A 94 23.72 11.24 -1.00
C GLU A 94 24.71 10.95 -2.13
N ALA A 95 24.26 10.49 -3.31
CA ALA A 95 25.10 10.30 -4.49
C ALA A 95 25.36 11.61 -5.27
N ALA A 96 24.68 12.72 -4.93
CA ALA A 96 24.80 13.99 -5.64
C ALA A 96 26.26 14.47 -5.81
N PRO A 97 27.15 14.40 -4.81
CA PRO A 97 28.55 14.79 -4.97
C PRO A 97 29.31 13.95 -6.02
N ILE A 98 28.99 12.65 -6.12
CA ILE A 98 29.57 11.77 -7.14
C ILE A 98 28.99 12.15 -8.52
N GLY A 99 27.70 12.48 -8.57
CA GLY A 99 27.04 12.97 -9.79
C GLY A 99 27.66 14.26 -10.32
N ASP A 100 28.00 15.21 -9.45
CA ASP A 100 28.68 16.44 -9.82
C ASP A 100 30.08 16.17 -10.40
N ALA A 101 30.81 15.20 -9.84
CA ALA A 101 32.10 14.75 -10.37
C ALA A 101 31.96 14.12 -11.77
N VAL A 102 30.92 13.29 -11.99
CA VAL A 102 30.60 12.74 -13.31
C VAL A 102 30.29 13.86 -14.31
N ALA A 103 29.48 14.86 -13.93
CA ALA A 103 29.13 15.98 -14.80
C ALA A 103 30.34 16.85 -15.18
N ALA A 104 31.24 17.10 -14.22
CA ALA A 104 32.49 17.80 -14.46
C ALA A 104 33.39 17.04 -15.45
N GLU A 105 33.50 15.72 -15.27
CA GLU A 105 34.29 14.86 -16.16
C GLU A 105 33.71 14.77 -17.57
N VAL A 106 32.39 14.68 -17.71
CA VAL A 106 31.71 14.75 -19.01
C VAL A 106 32.02 16.08 -19.72
N THR A 107 31.99 17.19 -18.99
CA THR A 107 32.31 18.52 -19.55
C THR A 107 33.77 18.59 -20.01
N ARG A 108 34.70 18.05 -19.22
CA ARG A 108 36.13 17.96 -19.56
C ARG A 108 36.36 17.13 -20.83
N LEU A 109 35.73 15.94 -20.91
CA LEU A 109 35.83 15.05 -22.07
C LEU A 109 35.24 15.68 -23.32
N ARG A 110 34.09 16.36 -23.20
CA ARG A 110 33.48 17.11 -24.30
C ARG A 110 34.42 18.20 -24.82
N ALA A 111 35.03 18.98 -23.93
CA ALA A 111 36.02 20.00 -24.32
C ALA A 111 37.24 19.38 -25.01
N ALA A 112 37.74 18.23 -24.53
CA ALA A 112 38.87 17.53 -25.15
C ALA A 112 38.55 17.00 -26.56
N LEU A 113 37.33 16.47 -26.77
CA LEU A 113 36.85 15.99 -28.06
C LEU A 113 36.73 17.12 -29.10
N PHE A 114 36.23 18.29 -28.69
CA PHE A 114 36.15 19.46 -29.57
C PHE A 114 37.52 20.07 -29.86
N ALA A 115 38.46 20.03 -28.91
CA ALA A 115 39.80 20.54 -29.09
C ALA A 115 40.67 19.66 -30.01
N ASN A 116 40.52 18.34 -29.95
CA ASN A 116 41.32 17.38 -30.71
C ASN A 116 40.44 16.35 -31.44
N PRO A 117 39.70 16.74 -32.48
CA PRO A 117 38.86 15.82 -33.23
C PRO A 117 39.71 14.74 -33.93
N GLY A 118 39.32 13.47 -33.77
CA GLY A 118 40.03 12.31 -34.31
C GLY A 118 40.99 11.60 -33.33
N ALA A 119 41.24 12.18 -32.16
CA ALA A 119 41.97 11.52 -31.07
C ALA A 119 41.00 11.14 -29.94
N THR A 120 40.84 9.84 -29.68
CA THR A 120 39.94 9.36 -28.62
C THR A 120 40.56 9.64 -27.24
N PRO A 121 39.90 10.43 -26.36
CA PRO A 121 40.38 10.65 -25.00
C PRO A 121 40.23 9.37 -24.16
N SER A 122 40.96 9.29 -23.05
CA SER A 122 40.76 8.21 -22.08
C SER A 122 39.41 8.37 -21.36
N PHE A 123 38.58 7.34 -21.40
CA PHE A 123 37.29 7.28 -20.67
C PHE A 123 37.40 6.53 -19.33
N ALA A 124 38.61 6.13 -18.92
CA ALA A 124 38.81 5.31 -17.72
C ALA A 124 38.31 5.99 -16.42
N ASP A 125 38.53 7.30 -16.30
CA ASP A 125 38.09 8.08 -15.13
C ASP A 125 36.56 8.18 -15.07
N LEU A 126 35.91 8.40 -16.22
CA LEU A 126 34.45 8.38 -16.32
C LEU A 126 33.88 6.99 -16.00
N GLU A 127 34.52 5.92 -16.45
CA GLU A 127 34.13 4.54 -16.13
C GLU A 127 34.21 4.26 -14.63
N ALA A 128 35.30 4.69 -13.98
CA ALA A 128 35.45 4.57 -12.53
C ALA A 128 34.39 5.40 -11.78
N LEU A 129 34.16 6.65 -12.17
CA LEU A 129 33.16 7.51 -11.54
C LEU A 129 31.73 6.98 -11.70
N LEU A 130 31.37 6.46 -12.87
CA LEU A 130 30.07 5.80 -13.09
C LEU A 130 29.95 4.53 -12.23
N GLY A 131 31.02 3.74 -12.11
CA GLY A 131 31.07 2.60 -11.20
C GLY A 131 30.80 3.00 -9.75
N HIS A 132 31.47 4.05 -9.28
CA HIS A 132 31.30 4.59 -7.93
C HIS A 132 29.93 5.20 -7.68
N TYR A 133 29.33 5.84 -8.69
CA TYR A 133 27.99 6.41 -8.62
C TYR A 133 26.91 5.34 -8.43
N LEU A 134 27.07 4.18 -9.08
CA LEU A 134 26.13 3.06 -8.96
C LEU A 134 26.30 2.29 -7.65
N ARG A 135 27.55 2.01 -7.27
CA ARG A 135 27.88 1.24 -6.07
C ARG A 135 27.82 2.06 -4.80
N LEU A 136 27.73 3.39 -4.93
CA LEU A 136 27.67 4.33 -3.82
C LEU A 136 28.95 4.26 -2.95
N ASP A 137 30.08 3.89 -3.55
CA ASP A 137 31.33 3.52 -2.89
C ASP A 137 32.50 4.44 -3.28
N HIS A 138 32.35 5.75 -3.06
CA HIS A 138 33.44 6.69 -3.32
C HIS A 138 34.36 6.87 -2.09
N SER A 139 35.68 6.84 -2.30
CA SER A 139 36.71 6.87 -1.24
C SER A 139 36.71 8.15 -0.40
N GLN A 140 36.26 9.27 -0.97
CA GLN A 140 36.16 10.58 -0.30
C GLN A 140 34.72 10.96 0.07
N LEU A 141 33.72 10.26 -0.46
CA LEU A 141 32.30 10.60 -0.39
C LEU A 141 31.49 9.35 -0.04
N THR A 142 31.92 8.66 1.02
CA THR A 142 31.34 7.38 1.40
C THR A 142 29.97 7.59 2.04
N ILE A 143 28.95 6.94 1.48
CA ILE A 143 27.63 6.88 2.10
C ILE A 143 27.69 5.83 3.19
N ALA A 144 27.19 6.14 4.39
CA ALA A 144 27.13 5.18 5.47
C ALA A 144 26.30 3.96 5.03
N PRO A 145 26.87 2.75 4.94
CA PRO A 145 26.15 1.57 4.47
C PRO A 145 24.95 1.22 5.36
N GLU A 146 25.03 1.61 6.63
CA GLU A 146 23.95 1.48 7.63
C GLU A 146 22.69 2.26 7.23
N LEU A 147 22.85 3.43 6.59
CA LEU A 147 21.72 4.27 6.16
C LEU A 147 20.91 3.60 5.04
N LEU A 148 21.58 2.99 4.07
CA LEU A 148 20.91 2.27 2.98
C LEU A 148 20.27 0.98 3.50
N ALA A 149 20.94 0.26 4.40
CA ALA A 149 20.38 -0.91 5.05
C ALA A 149 19.10 -0.56 5.84
N GLU A 150 19.12 0.56 6.56
CA GLU A 150 17.96 1.07 7.29
C GLU A 150 16.82 1.48 6.34
N ARG A 151 17.11 2.21 5.25
CA ARG A 151 16.09 2.53 4.24
C ARG A 151 15.47 1.30 3.60
N ARG A 152 16.27 0.27 3.30
CA ARG A 152 15.76 -1.01 2.77
C ARG A 152 14.87 -1.72 3.80
N ARG A 153 15.26 -1.71 5.07
CA ARG A 153 14.44 -2.24 6.17
C ARG A 153 13.11 -1.51 6.27
N GLN A 154 13.14 -0.18 6.32
CA GLN A 154 11.94 0.66 6.35
C GLN A 154 11.04 0.45 5.12
N LEU A 155 11.61 0.28 3.93
CA LEU A 155 10.84 -0.03 2.72
C LEU A 155 10.10 -1.38 2.85
N ALA A 156 10.78 -2.42 3.34
CA ALA A 156 10.17 -3.74 3.53
C ALA A 156 9.14 -3.75 4.67
N GLU A 157 9.50 -3.19 5.83
CA GLU A 157 8.69 -3.22 7.05
C GLU A 157 7.51 -2.27 7.01
N ILE A 158 7.65 -1.08 6.41
CA ILE A 158 6.59 -0.06 6.41
C ILE A 158 5.81 -0.10 5.10
N ALA A 159 6.47 -0.02 3.94
CA ALA A 159 5.76 -0.01 2.65
C ALA A 159 5.32 -1.41 2.21
N GLY A 160 6.07 -2.45 2.59
CA GLY A 160 5.75 -3.86 2.30
C GLY A 160 4.72 -4.49 3.24
N TRP A 161 4.48 -3.93 4.43
CA TRP A 161 3.55 -4.51 5.39
C TRP A 161 2.10 -4.66 4.88
N PRO A 162 1.50 -3.70 4.17
CA PRO A 162 0.17 -3.92 3.58
C PRO A 162 0.12 -5.11 2.62
N LEU A 163 1.20 -5.38 1.90
CA LEU A 163 1.30 -6.54 1.00
C LEU A 163 1.40 -7.85 1.79
N LEU A 164 2.16 -7.88 2.88
CA LEU A 164 2.16 -9.01 3.81
C LEU A 164 0.77 -9.36 4.29
N VAL A 165 0.01 -8.36 4.73
CA VAL A 165 -1.35 -8.59 5.23
C VAL A 165 -2.27 -9.11 4.14
N GLN A 166 -2.14 -8.61 2.90
CA GLN A 166 -2.91 -9.13 1.76
C GLN A 166 -2.55 -10.58 1.45
N HIS A 167 -1.27 -10.95 1.49
CA HIS A 167 -0.83 -12.33 1.29
C HIS A 167 -1.30 -13.25 2.41
N ALA A 168 -1.19 -12.83 3.67
CA ALA A 168 -1.70 -13.59 4.81
C ALA A 168 -3.22 -13.76 4.74
N ALA A 169 -3.96 -12.74 4.30
CA ALA A 169 -5.41 -12.83 4.11
C ALA A 169 -5.81 -13.86 3.03
N THR A 170 -4.95 -14.13 2.05
CA THR A 170 -5.16 -15.21 1.07
C THR A 170 -4.80 -16.61 1.59
N HIS A 171 -4.05 -16.70 2.69
CA HIS A 171 -3.59 -17.96 3.29
C HIS A 171 -4.16 -18.11 4.72
N PRO A 172 -5.34 -18.74 4.88
CA PRO A 172 -6.09 -18.77 6.15
C PRO A 172 -5.45 -19.57 7.30
N LEU A 173 -4.23 -20.08 7.14
CA LEU A 173 -3.50 -20.88 8.14
C LEU A 173 -2.22 -20.19 8.65
N SER A 174 -1.95 -18.94 8.28
CA SER A 174 -0.79 -18.23 8.84
C SER A 174 -1.12 -17.62 10.20
N ASP A 175 -0.47 -18.10 11.27
CA ASP A 175 -0.58 -17.55 12.63
C ASP A 175 0.19 -16.22 12.83
N GLU A 176 0.85 -15.71 11.78
CA GLU A 176 1.75 -14.56 11.87
C GLU A 176 1.02 -13.21 12.09
N LEU A 177 -0.26 -13.13 11.73
CA LEU A 177 -1.03 -11.88 11.82
C LEU A 177 -2.37 -12.10 12.54
N PRO A 178 -2.77 -11.17 13.43
CA PRO A 178 -4.08 -11.23 14.06
C PRO A 178 -5.19 -11.07 13.00
N PRO A 179 -6.38 -11.66 13.24
CA PRO A 179 -7.48 -11.59 12.28
C PRO A 179 -7.92 -10.13 12.07
N LEU A 180 -8.21 -9.76 10.81
CA LEU A 180 -8.51 -8.38 10.39
C LEU A 180 -9.61 -7.69 11.20
N GLY A 181 -10.57 -8.46 11.73
CA GLY A 181 -11.67 -7.96 12.55
C GLY A 181 -11.43 -7.97 14.05
N SER A 182 -10.17 -8.01 14.50
CA SER A 182 -9.80 -7.98 15.92
C SER A 182 -9.18 -6.64 16.33
N ASP A 183 -9.35 -6.28 17.60
CA ASP A 183 -8.78 -5.07 18.19
C ASP A 183 -7.24 -5.09 18.13
N ALA A 184 -6.63 -6.27 18.24
CA ALA A 184 -5.19 -6.46 18.08
C ALA A 184 -4.70 -6.05 16.67
N PHE A 185 -5.46 -6.39 15.63
CA PHE A 185 -5.16 -5.95 14.27
C PHE A 185 -5.31 -4.43 14.12
N GLN A 186 -6.35 -3.84 14.72
CA GLN A 186 -6.56 -2.39 14.65
C GLN A 186 -5.42 -1.61 15.32
N ALA A 187 -4.94 -2.06 16.47
CA ALA A 187 -3.79 -1.46 17.15
C ALA A 187 -2.52 -1.57 16.30
N LEU A 188 -2.25 -2.74 15.73
CA LEU A 188 -1.10 -2.96 14.83
C LEU A 188 -1.19 -2.08 13.58
N TYR A 189 -2.37 -1.98 12.96
CA TYR A 189 -2.61 -1.11 11.80
C TYR A 189 -2.35 0.35 12.13
N GLN A 190 -2.85 0.84 13.28
CA GLN A 190 -2.62 2.23 13.70
C GLN A 190 -1.14 2.51 13.91
N GLN A 191 -0.42 1.61 14.57
CA GLN A 191 1.03 1.72 14.77
C GLN A 191 1.79 1.79 13.44
N GLN A 192 1.49 0.88 12.50
CA GLN A 192 2.14 0.87 11.19
C GLN A 192 1.78 2.10 10.35
N LEU A 193 0.54 2.55 10.43
CA LEU A 193 0.10 3.77 9.76
C LEU A 193 0.80 5.01 10.32
N GLU A 194 1.01 5.08 11.63
CA GLU A 194 1.76 6.16 12.28
C GLU A 194 3.22 6.17 11.81
N LEU A 195 3.88 4.99 11.77
CA LEU A 195 5.24 4.86 11.23
C LEU A 195 5.33 5.31 9.76
N TYR A 196 4.34 4.94 8.94
CA TYR A 196 4.27 5.39 7.56
C TYR A 196 4.11 6.91 7.45
N LEU A 197 3.18 7.51 8.21
CA LEU A 197 2.98 8.96 8.21
C LEU A 197 4.21 9.72 8.73
N ALA A 198 4.95 9.13 9.67
CA ALA A 198 6.19 9.66 10.22
C ALA A 198 7.40 9.53 9.29
N THR A 199 7.29 8.80 8.17
CA THR A 199 8.39 8.52 7.24
C THR A 199 8.13 9.15 5.86
N PRO A 200 8.47 10.45 5.64
CA PRO A 200 8.05 11.19 4.44
C PRO A 200 8.58 10.65 3.12
N TRP A 201 9.77 10.06 3.13
CA TRP A 201 10.42 9.59 1.91
C TRP A 201 9.70 8.36 1.32
N LEU A 202 8.94 7.61 2.13
CA LEU A 202 8.11 6.48 1.68
C LEU A 202 6.75 6.91 1.11
N HIS A 203 6.38 8.18 1.22
CA HIS A 203 5.06 8.67 0.84
C HIS A 203 4.87 8.55 -0.67
N SER A 204 4.01 7.62 -1.08
CA SER A 204 3.61 7.45 -2.47
C SER A 204 2.11 7.20 -2.58
N LYS A 205 1.57 7.50 -3.76
CA LYS A 205 0.16 7.24 -4.07
C LYS A 205 -0.18 5.75 -3.97
N VAL A 206 0.72 4.89 -4.44
CA VAL A 206 0.53 3.43 -4.43
C VAL A 206 0.52 2.88 -3.02
N VAL A 207 1.52 3.23 -2.20
CA VAL A 207 1.61 2.74 -0.80
C VAL A 207 0.45 3.27 0.03
N SER A 208 0.10 4.57 -0.12
CA SER A 208 -1.06 5.15 0.56
C SER A 208 -2.36 4.46 0.16
N GLN A 209 -2.51 4.08 -1.12
CA GLN A 209 -3.65 3.31 -1.59
C GLN A 209 -3.71 1.93 -0.93
N TRP A 210 -2.59 1.22 -0.76
CA TRP A 210 -2.56 -0.07 -0.09
C TRP A 210 -3.01 0.03 1.38
N TYR A 211 -2.46 0.98 2.14
CA TYR A 211 -2.89 1.25 3.52
C TYR A 211 -4.37 1.62 3.61
N ALA A 212 -4.87 2.41 2.66
CA ALA A 212 -6.27 2.79 2.64
C ALA A 212 -7.19 1.61 2.29
N THR A 213 -6.81 0.77 1.33
CA THR A 213 -7.57 -0.46 0.99
C THR A 213 -7.60 -1.44 2.16
N LEU A 214 -6.50 -1.55 2.91
CA LEU A 214 -6.44 -2.46 4.05
C LEU A 214 -7.36 -2.04 5.20
N ALA A 215 -7.45 -0.74 5.51
CA ALA A 215 -8.43 -0.23 6.47
C ALA A 215 -9.87 -0.52 6.04
N LEU A 216 -10.19 -0.36 4.75
CA LEU A 216 -11.51 -0.69 4.21
C LEU A 216 -11.82 -2.19 4.32
N ASP A 217 -10.82 -3.05 4.13
CA ASP A 217 -10.95 -4.49 4.30
C ASP A 217 -11.19 -4.89 5.75
N ALA A 218 -10.42 -4.32 6.69
CA ALA A 218 -10.63 -4.53 8.11
C ALA A 218 -12.03 -4.05 8.55
N ALA A 219 -12.43 -2.85 8.15
CA ALA A 219 -13.76 -2.31 8.42
C ALA A 219 -14.88 -3.22 7.86
N LEU A 220 -14.70 -3.73 6.63
CA LEU A 220 -15.66 -4.65 6.02
C LEU A 220 -15.79 -5.96 6.79
N VAL A 221 -14.68 -6.51 7.30
CA VAL A 221 -14.69 -7.73 8.11
C VAL A 221 -15.39 -7.48 9.45
N CYS A 222 -15.11 -6.36 10.13
CA CYS A 222 -15.81 -5.97 11.36
C CYS A 222 -17.32 -5.85 11.12
N LYS A 223 -17.75 -5.12 10.08
CA LYS A 223 -19.19 -4.94 9.78
C LYS A 223 -19.89 -6.23 9.39
N LYS A 224 -19.21 -7.17 8.72
CA LYS A 224 -19.75 -8.51 8.47
C LYS A 224 -19.90 -9.33 9.75
N ARG A 225 -18.93 -9.24 10.66
CA ARG A 225 -18.97 -9.91 11.96
C ARG A 225 -20.11 -9.37 12.82
N GLU A 226 -20.26 -8.05 12.91
CA GLU A 226 -21.39 -7.39 13.59
C GLU A 226 -22.74 -7.84 13.03
N ALA A 227 -22.85 -8.01 11.70
CA ALA A 227 -24.08 -8.48 11.05
C ALA A 227 -24.36 -9.98 11.26
N SER A 228 -23.37 -10.76 11.66
CA SER A 228 -23.49 -12.19 11.96
C SER A 228 -23.68 -12.50 13.44
N ASP A 229 -23.38 -11.55 14.32
CA ASP A 229 -23.43 -11.73 15.78
C ASP A 229 -24.81 -11.32 16.31
N ASP A 230 -25.68 -12.32 16.49
CA ASP A 230 -27.03 -12.13 17.02
C ASP A 230 -27.02 -11.57 18.45
N ALA A 231 -25.99 -11.87 19.26
CA ALA A 231 -25.87 -11.35 20.62
C ALA A 231 -25.55 -9.85 20.62
N PHE A 232 -24.68 -9.41 19.71
CA PHE A 232 -24.41 -8.00 19.46
C PHE A 232 -25.67 -7.25 19.02
N ILE A 233 -26.39 -7.76 18.01
CA ILE A 233 -27.62 -7.14 17.51
C ILE A 233 -28.68 -7.06 18.60
N ALA A 234 -28.82 -8.12 19.39
CA ALA A 234 -29.73 -8.12 20.51
C ALA A 234 -29.34 -7.02 21.52
N SER A 235 -28.06 -6.88 21.85
CA SER A 235 -27.56 -5.92 22.87
C SER A 235 -27.88 -4.46 22.53
N THR A 236 -28.06 -4.15 21.25
CA THR A 236 -28.42 -2.81 20.78
C THR A 236 -29.86 -2.40 21.16
N PHE A 237 -30.73 -3.35 21.54
CA PHE A 237 -32.12 -3.05 21.90
C PHE A 237 -32.28 -2.82 23.41
N THR A 238 -32.52 -1.57 23.81
CA THR A 238 -32.72 -1.13 25.21
C THR A 238 -34.07 -1.53 25.83
N ARG A 239 -35.10 -1.76 25.01
CA ARG A 239 -36.44 -2.21 25.45
C ARG A 239 -36.73 -3.61 24.95
N ARG A 240 -36.33 -4.61 25.74
CA ARG A 240 -36.69 -6.02 25.50
C ARG A 240 -37.91 -6.41 26.34
N TRP A 241 -38.71 -7.33 25.81
CA TRP A 241 -39.74 -8.02 26.60
C TRP A 241 -39.07 -8.67 27.81
N PRO A 242 -39.69 -8.63 29.01
CA PRO A 242 -39.14 -9.30 30.18
C PRO A 242 -39.16 -10.83 29.98
N SER A 243 -38.05 -11.35 29.49
CA SER A 243 -37.75 -12.78 29.37
C SER A 243 -36.47 -13.10 30.13
N LEU A 244 -36.29 -14.38 30.47
CA LEU A 244 -35.17 -14.83 31.28
C LEU A 244 -33.82 -14.64 30.55
N SER A 245 -33.79 -14.59 29.22
CA SER A 245 -32.57 -14.23 28.46
C SER A 245 -32.13 -12.77 28.62
N ALA A 246 -33.02 -11.86 29.01
CA ALA A 246 -32.65 -10.49 29.35
C ALA A 246 -31.97 -10.40 30.73
N TRP A 247 -32.22 -11.38 31.61
CA TRP A 247 -31.69 -11.44 32.98
C TRP A 247 -30.47 -12.37 33.09
N LEU A 248 -30.43 -13.45 32.29
CA LEU A 248 -29.28 -14.36 32.16
C LEU A 248 -28.91 -14.55 30.67
N PRO A 249 -28.11 -13.64 30.08
CA PRO A 249 -27.76 -13.67 28.65
C PRO A 249 -26.81 -14.81 28.26
N ARG A 250 -26.22 -15.55 29.21
CA ARG A 250 -25.24 -16.63 28.95
C ARG A 250 -25.86 -18.01 28.76
N LEU A 251 -27.16 -18.16 28.99
CA LEU A 251 -27.86 -19.44 28.85
C LEU A 251 -28.61 -19.44 27.52
N GLU A 252 -28.09 -20.19 26.53
CA GLU A 252 -28.70 -20.32 25.20
C GLU A 252 -30.15 -20.85 25.25
N MET A 253 -30.51 -21.57 26.32
CA MET A 253 -31.85 -22.09 26.56
C MET A 253 -32.70 -21.29 27.58
N ALA A 254 -32.25 -20.11 28.01
CA ALA A 254 -32.94 -19.30 29.02
C ALA A 254 -34.40 -19.02 28.67
N ASP A 255 -34.67 -18.65 27.41
CA ASP A 255 -36.03 -18.35 26.96
C ASP A 255 -36.89 -19.60 26.88
N GLN A 256 -36.33 -20.75 26.48
CA GLN A 256 -37.07 -22.01 26.46
C GLN A 256 -37.47 -22.47 27.86
N LEU A 257 -36.55 -22.35 28.84
CA LEU A 257 -36.83 -22.65 30.25
C LEU A 257 -37.86 -21.69 30.84
N TRP A 258 -37.81 -20.41 30.48
CA TRP A 258 -38.80 -19.42 30.92
C TRP A 258 -40.21 -19.74 30.46
N TYR A 259 -40.37 -20.07 29.18
CA TYR A 259 -41.68 -20.44 28.64
C TYR A 259 -42.18 -21.78 29.21
N LEU A 260 -41.29 -22.76 29.39
CA LEU A 260 -41.63 -24.03 30.02
C LEU A 260 -42.12 -23.83 31.46
N ALA A 261 -41.44 -22.99 32.25
CA ALA A 261 -41.83 -22.67 33.62
C ALA A 261 -43.19 -21.97 33.68
N LEU A 262 -43.46 -21.02 32.77
CA LEU A 262 -44.75 -20.34 32.68
C LEU A 262 -45.89 -21.29 32.29
N ILE A 263 -45.65 -22.23 31.36
CA ILE A 263 -46.62 -23.25 30.97
C ILE A 263 -46.91 -24.19 32.16
N LEU A 264 -45.87 -24.65 32.85
CA LEU A 264 -46.03 -25.52 34.01
C LEU A 264 -46.82 -24.81 35.12
N ALA A 265 -46.50 -23.55 35.40
CA ALA A 265 -47.23 -22.73 36.38
C ALA A 265 -48.70 -22.53 35.98
N ALA A 266 -48.99 -22.34 34.69
CA ALA A 266 -50.35 -22.22 34.20
C ALA A 266 -51.14 -23.53 34.36
N ILE A 267 -50.51 -24.68 34.09
CA ILE A 267 -51.11 -26.00 34.27
C ILE A 267 -51.40 -26.25 35.76
N VAL A 268 -50.44 -25.98 36.65
CA VAL A 268 -50.63 -26.12 38.10
C VAL A 268 -51.74 -25.20 38.61
N ALA A 269 -51.79 -23.95 38.14
CA ALA A 269 -52.85 -23.02 38.49
C ALA A 269 -54.24 -23.52 38.07
N LEU A 270 -54.34 -24.14 36.88
CA LEU A 270 -55.57 -24.74 36.36
C LEU A 270 -56.04 -25.93 37.22
N PHE A 271 -55.11 -26.83 37.60
CA PHE A 271 -55.42 -27.98 38.47
C PHE A 271 -55.75 -27.57 39.91
N SER A 272 -55.20 -26.45 40.39
CA SER A 272 -55.50 -25.91 41.73
C SER A 272 -56.78 -25.03 41.79
N GLU A 273 -57.57 -25.02 40.71
CA GLU A 273 -58.80 -24.21 40.56
C GLU A 273 -58.58 -22.69 40.72
N ARG A 274 -57.34 -22.21 40.57
CA ARG A 274 -56.99 -20.78 40.63
C ARG A 274 -57.18 -20.11 39.26
N TRP A 275 -58.42 -20.09 38.79
CA TRP A 275 -58.80 -19.67 37.44
C TRP A 275 -58.30 -18.27 37.04
N LEU A 276 -58.30 -17.30 37.97
CA LEU A 276 -57.81 -15.95 37.70
C LEU A 276 -56.30 -15.93 37.38
N ILE A 277 -55.51 -16.71 38.11
CA ILE A 277 -54.05 -16.79 37.92
C ILE A 277 -53.76 -17.50 36.59
N ALA A 278 -54.48 -18.58 36.29
CA ALA A 278 -54.37 -19.29 35.03
C ALA A 278 -54.70 -18.39 33.83
N LEU A 279 -55.77 -17.60 33.91
CA LEU A 279 -56.15 -16.65 32.86
C LEU A 279 -55.06 -15.60 32.61
N VAL A 280 -54.53 -14.99 33.68
CA VAL A 280 -53.44 -13.99 33.57
C VAL A 280 -52.19 -14.62 32.95
N LEU A 281 -51.81 -15.84 33.35
CA LEU A 281 -50.65 -16.54 32.79
C LEU A 281 -50.83 -16.86 31.30
N ILE A 282 -52.02 -17.31 30.89
CA ILE A 282 -52.34 -17.60 29.48
C ILE A 282 -52.29 -16.32 28.63
N VAL A 283 -52.85 -15.22 29.13
CA VAL A 283 -52.80 -13.91 28.46
C VAL A 283 -51.36 -13.42 28.36
N TRP A 284 -50.58 -13.54 29.43
CA TRP A 284 -49.15 -13.21 29.46
C TRP A 284 -48.35 -14.04 28.46
N LEU A 285 -48.63 -15.34 28.37
CA LEU A 285 -47.98 -16.24 27.42
C LEU A 285 -48.27 -15.82 25.97
N ASN A 286 -49.53 -15.53 25.64
CA ASN A 286 -49.90 -15.05 24.30
C ASN A 286 -49.25 -13.70 23.96
N LEU A 287 -49.22 -12.75 24.90
CA LEU A 287 -48.51 -11.48 24.75
C LEU A 287 -47.02 -11.69 24.54
N SER A 288 -46.41 -12.63 25.26
CA SER A 288 -44.98 -12.94 25.17
C SER A 288 -44.60 -13.55 23.81
N VAL A 289 -45.41 -14.44 23.25
CA VAL A 289 -45.22 -15.00 21.90
C VAL A 289 -45.33 -13.89 20.84
N GLY A 290 -46.32 -13.00 20.97
CA GLY A 290 -46.46 -11.83 20.11
C GLY A 290 -45.28 -10.87 20.19
N ALA A 291 -44.80 -10.59 21.40
CA ALA A 291 -43.64 -9.74 21.65
C ALA A 291 -42.36 -10.36 21.08
N HIS A 292 -42.14 -11.67 21.25
CA HIS A 292 -40.97 -12.37 20.72
C HIS A 292 -40.96 -12.38 19.18
N ARG A 293 -42.11 -12.59 18.53
CA ARG A 293 -42.23 -12.45 17.05
C ARG A 293 -41.90 -11.03 16.59
N ARG A 294 -42.35 -10.00 17.31
CA ARG A 294 -42.02 -8.59 17.00
C ARG A 294 -40.53 -8.29 17.21
N GLN A 295 -39.92 -8.82 18.27
CA GLN A 295 -38.49 -8.69 18.52
C GLN A 295 -37.67 -9.37 17.43
N ARG A 296 -38.01 -10.61 17.06
CA ARG A 296 -37.35 -11.33 15.98
C ARG A 296 -37.43 -10.56 14.66
N LYS A 297 -38.61 -10.04 14.29
CA LYS A 297 -38.75 -9.17 13.11
C LYS A 297 -37.87 -7.91 13.18
N ARG A 298 -37.67 -7.32 14.36
CA ARG A 298 -36.78 -6.17 14.56
C ARG A 298 -35.30 -6.55 14.45
N ILE A 299 -34.92 -7.71 14.99
CA ILE A 299 -33.57 -8.27 14.88
C ILE A 299 -33.26 -8.58 13.40
N ASP A 300 -34.18 -9.25 12.70
CA ASP A 300 -34.05 -9.58 11.28
C ASP A 300 -33.94 -8.30 10.43
N ALA A 301 -34.82 -7.31 10.66
CA ALA A 301 -34.75 -6.03 9.95
C ALA A 301 -33.43 -5.28 10.23
N ARG A 302 -32.94 -5.33 11.48
CA ARG A 302 -31.66 -4.71 11.83
C ARG A 302 -30.48 -5.46 11.21
N ARG A 303 -30.54 -6.78 11.15
CA ARG A 303 -29.55 -7.62 10.46
C ARG A 303 -29.51 -7.30 8.97
N GLU A 304 -30.66 -7.20 8.32
CA GLU A 304 -30.76 -6.79 6.92
C GLU A 304 -30.15 -5.41 6.70
N GLU A 305 -30.40 -4.45 7.59
CA GLU A 305 -29.79 -3.12 7.54
C GLU A 305 -28.26 -3.17 7.65
N LEU A 306 -27.72 -3.95 8.61
CA LEU A 306 -26.27 -4.12 8.79
C LEU A 306 -25.63 -4.83 7.58
N VAL A 307 -26.29 -5.84 7.02
CA VAL A 307 -25.84 -6.52 5.79
C VAL A 307 -25.85 -5.54 4.61
N ALA A 308 -26.88 -4.71 4.47
CA ALA A 308 -26.95 -3.70 3.43
C ALA A 308 -25.80 -2.69 3.55
N ARG A 309 -25.48 -2.24 4.77
CA ARG A 309 -24.33 -1.35 5.05
C ARG A 309 -23.00 -2.03 4.72
N ALA A 310 -22.82 -3.30 5.06
CA ALA A 310 -21.62 -4.05 4.69
C ALA A 310 -21.48 -4.19 3.15
N GLN A 311 -22.60 -4.39 2.44
CA GLN A 311 -22.61 -4.46 0.97
C GLN A 311 -22.30 -3.11 0.31
N THR A 312 -22.81 -1.99 0.85
CA THR A 312 -22.47 -0.66 0.34
C THR A 312 -20.99 -0.34 0.57
N LEU A 313 -20.46 -0.66 1.77
CA LEU A 313 -19.03 -0.52 2.07
C LEU A 313 -18.17 -1.36 1.12
N LYS A 314 -18.57 -2.62 0.84
CA LYS A 314 -17.88 -3.46 -0.15
C LYS A 314 -17.83 -2.80 -1.53
N LYS A 315 -18.96 -2.25 -2.01
CA LYS A 315 -19.02 -1.55 -3.30
C LYS A 315 -18.10 -0.33 -3.34
N VAL A 316 -18.03 0.44 -2.24
CA VAL A 316 -17.14 1.60 -2.11
C VAL A 316 -15.67 1.15 -2.14
N ARG A 317 -15.33 0.11 -1.37
CA ARG A 317 -14.01 -0.51 -1.34
C ARG A 317 -13.57 -0.99 -2.72
N ASP A 318 -14.41 -1.74 -3.43
CA ASP A 318 -14.07 -2.29 -4.75
C ASP A 318 -13.86 -1.17 -5.78
N ARG A 319 -14.67 -0.11 -5.73
CA ARG A 319 -14.50 1.08 -6.59
C ARG A 319 -13.24 1.87 -6.27
N PHE A 320 -12.86 1.97 -5.00
CA PHE A 320 -11.63 2.66 -4.59
C PHE A 320 -10.38 1.84 -4.96
N ALA A 321 -10.41 0.52 -4.76
CA ALA A 321 -9.34 -0.39 -5.18
C ALA A 321 -9.14 -0.34 -6.71
N ALA A 322 -10.23 -0.24 -7.49
CA ALA A 322 -10.18 -0.06 -8.94
C ALA A 322 -9.76 1.36 -9.39
N GLY A 323 -9.54 2.31 -8.47
CA GLY A 323 -9.16 3.68 -8.80
C GLY A 323 -10.29 4.56 -9.36
N LEU A 324 -11.54 4.09 -9.33
CA LEU A 324 -12.71 4.81 -9.85
C LEU A 324 -13.21 5.92 -8.91
N THR A 325 -12.80 5.87 -7.63
CA THR A 325 -13.23 6.82 -6.60
C THR A 325 -12.04 7.63 -6.10
N SER A 326 -12.18 8.96 -6.06
CA SER A 326 -11.16 9.84 -5.48
C SER A 326 -11.14 9.75 -3.94
N PRO A 327 -9.98 10.00 -3.29
CA PRO A 327 -9.90 10.00 -1.84
C PRO A 327 -10.86 11.01 -1.17
N ASP A 328 -11.16 12.15 -1.81
CA ASP A 328 -12.18 13.10 -1.34
C ASP A 328 -13.57 12.49 -1.27
N LYS A 329 -13.98 11.85 -2.36
CA LYS A 329 -15.29 11.21 -2.47
C LYS A 329 -15.38 10.05 -1.50
N LEU A 330 -14.29 9.31 -1.32
CA LEU A 330 -14.19 8.24 -0.32
C LEU A 330 -14.39 8.82 1.09
N ALA A 331 -13.67 9.88 1.48
CA ALA A 331 -13.81 10.49 2.81
C ALA A 331 -15.24 10.95 3.10
N VAL A 332 -15.92 11.55 2.11
CA VAL A 332 -17.33 11.98 2.24
C VAL A 332 -18.26 10.77 2.35
N GLN A 333 -18.07 9.74 1.52
CA GLN A 333 -18.88 8.52 1.55
C GLN A 333 -18.71 7.77 2.87
N LEU A 334 -17.50 7.71 3.42
CA LEU A 334 -17.25 7.03 4.70
C LEU A 334 -17.92 7.76 5.86
N ARG A 335 -17.90 9.10 5.90
CA ARG A 335 -18.65 9.87 6.91
C ARG A 335 -20.16 9.63 6.86
N GLN A 336 -20.71 9.33 5.68
CA GLN A 336 -22.12 9.00 5.53
C GLN A 336 -22.44 7.56 5.96
N LEU A 337 -21.50 6.64 5.76
CA LEU A 337 -21.65 5.22 6.08
C LEU A 337 -21.36 4.92 7.57
N ASP A 338 -20.51 5.71 8.20
CA ASP A 338 -20.11 5.57 9.60
C ASP A 338 -20.13 6.95 10.32
N PRO A 339 -21.32 7.48 10.65
CA PRO A 339 -21.46 8.81 11.24
C PRO A 339 -20.93 8.91 12.68
N GLY A 340 -20.53 7.79 13.30
CA GLY A 340 -19.99 7.74 14.67
C GLY A 340 -18.45 7.73 14.74
N ASP A 341 -17.75 7.71 13.59
CA ASP A 341 -16.29 7.54 13.50
C ASP A 341 -15.76 6.30 14.28
N GLU A 342 -16.60 5.27 14.48
CA GLU A 342 -16.24 4.09 15.28
C GLU A 342 -15.21 3.20 14.58
N THR A 343 -15.24 3.18 13.23
CA THR A 343 -14.45 2.23 12.43
C THR A 343 -13.20 2.85 11.81
N PHE A 344 -13.15 4.18 11.63
CA PHE A 344 -12.06 4.87 10.94
C PHE A 344 -11.38 5.88 11.86
N SER A 345 -10.07 5.72 12.06
CA SER A 345 -9.29 6.61 12.94
C SER A 345 -8.98 7.96 12.27
N ALA A 346 -8.64 8.96 13.08
CA ALA A 346 -8.14 10.25 12.58
C ALA A 346 -6.89 10.11 11.69
N LEU A 347 -6.04 9.11 11.95
CA LEU A 347 -4.86 8.79 11.14
C LEU A 347 -5.25 8.34 9.72
N PHE A 348 -6.33 7.58 9.57
CA PHE A 348 -6.84 7.19 8.25
C PHE A 348 -7.30 8.42 7.45
N HIS A 349 -7.94 9.40 8.09
CA HIS A 349 -8.28 10.66 7.43
C HIS A 349 -7.04 11.50 7.07
N ALA A 350 -5.98 11.46 7.90
CA ALA A 350 -4.71 12.08 7.57
C ALA A 350 -4.05 11.41 6.35
N LEU A 351 -4.12 10.08 6.25
CA LEU A 351 -3.67 9.32 5.08
C LEU A 351 -4.41 9.73 3.79
N LEU A 352 -5.75 9.88 3.84
CA LEU A 352 -6.52 10.31 2.68
C LEU A 352 -6.15 11.74 2.23
N ARG A 353 -5.85 12.64 3.17
CA ARG A 353 -5.35 14.00 2.84
C ARG A 353 -3.96 13.96 2.22
N LEU A 354 -3.08 13.11 2.72
CA LEU A 354 -1.74 12.91 2.13
C LEU A 354 -1.84 12.40 0.69
N GLN A 355 -2.75 11.45 0.44
CA GLN A 355 -3.00 10.95 -0.91
C GLN A 355 -3.54 12.03 -1.88
N GLN A 356 -4.24 13.05 -1.37
CA GLN A 356 -4.66 14.20 -2.17
C GLN A 356 -3.48 15.10 -2.53
N ARG A 357 -2.58 15.36 -1.58
CA ARG A 357 -1.41 16.21 -1.78
C ARG A 357 -0.41 15.62 -2.77
N ASN A 358 -0.38 14.30 -2.89
CA ASN A 358 0.48 13.56 -3.81
C ASN A 358 -0.18 13.31 -5.19
N ARG A 359 -1.26 14.03 -5.52
CA ARG A 359 -1.81 14.13 -6.89
C ARG A 359 -1.19 15.31 -7.61
#